data_AF-A0A953WVB2-F1
#
_entry.id   AF-A0A953WVB2-F1
#
_cell.length_a   1.000
_cell.length_b   1.000
_cell.length_c   1.000
_cell.angle_alpha   90.00
_cell.angle_beta   90.00
_cell.angle_gamma   90.00
#
_symmetry.space_group_name_H-M   'P 1'
#
loop_
_entity.id
_entity.type
_entity.pdbx_description
1 polymer ?
#
loop_
_entity_poly.entity_id
_entity_poly.type
_entity_poly.pdbx_seq_one_letter_code
_entity_poly.pdbx_strand_id
1 'polypeptide(L)'
;MKRVAVIYGGWSSERDVSISSGTQMLRAAEAAGYDAVGIDAGRNLPAQLSEVKPDVVLNGLHGPWGEDGCVQGLLEIMDIPYSHSGVLASALAMDKLKSKAVYRSAGLPVAEDKRVTREEAAAAHALKPPYVVKPVAEGSSFGVLIVREGANSPPKELDAANWRYGDYLMAEEFIPGRELTVAVLGDRALAVTEITTLRDYYDFDAKYSAGGSHHVIPADLPEHVTRSAM
;
A
#
# COMPACT_ATOMS: atom_id res chain seq x y z
N MET A 1 -18.52 3.86 -27.94
CA MET A 1 -18.46 4.13 -26.49
C MET A 1 -17.25 3.37 -25.98
N LYS A 2 -16.34 4.00 -25.23
CA LYS A 2 -15.17 3.28 -24.72
C LYS A 2 -15.61 2.29 -23.64
N ARG A 3 -15.15 1.04 -23.73
CA ARG A 3 -15.37 0.00 -22.74
C ARG A 3 -14.29 0.03 -21.66
N VAL A 4 -14.71 0.11 -20.41
CA VAL A 4 -13.83 0.18 -19.24
C VAL A 4 -14.05 -1.07 -18.40
N ALA A 5 -13.01 -1.88 -18.22
CA ALA A 5 -13.05 -2.96 -17.23
C ALA A 5 -12.52 -2.46 -15.89
N VAL A 6 -13.25 -2.68 -14.81
CA VAL A 6 -12.77 -2.44 -13.44
C VAL A 6 -12.45 -3.79 -12.82
N ILE A 7 -11.16 -4.06 -12.61
CA ILE A 7 -10.72 -5.28 -11.94
C ILE A 7 -10.63 -5.03 -10.43
N TYR A 8 -11.17 -5.92 -9.62
CA TYR A 8 -11.19 -5.81 -8.16
C TYR A 8 -11.28 -7.18 -7.49
N GLY A 9 -11.36 -7.24 -6.17
CA GLY A 9 -11.34 -8.49 -5.42
C GLY A 9 -9.92 -9.06 -5.34
N GLY A 10 -9.65 -10.18 -6.00
CA GLY A 10 -8.41 -10.93 -5.87
C GLY A 10 -8.37 -11.83 -4.63
N TRP A 11 -7.20 -12.39 -4.31
CA TRP A 11 -7.02 -13.34 -3.20
C TRP A 11 -5.94 -12.88 -2.21
N SER A 12 -5.63 -11.59 -2.19
CA SER A 12 -4.76 -10.99 -1.17
C SER A 12 -5.48 -10.88 0.18
N SER A 13 -4.73 -10.54 1.22
CA SER A 13 -5.24 -10.14 2.54
C SER A 13 -6.17 -8.92 2.48
N GLU A 14 -6.13 -8.16 1.39
CA GLU A 14 -6.83 -6.89 1.18
C GLU A 14 -8.05 -7.02 0.25
N ARG A 15 -8.52 -8.25 -0.01
CA ARG A 15 -9.66 -8.53 -0.91
C ARG A 15 -10.90 -7.67 -0.62
N ASP A 16 -11.31 -7.54 0.63
CA ASP A 16 -12.53 -6.79 0.98
C ASP A 16 -12.38 -5.29 0.71
N VAL A 17 -11.18 -4.74 0.94
CA VAL A 17 -10.83 -3.35 0.60
C VAL A 17 -10.86 -3.14 -0.91
N SER A 18 -10.33 -4.11 -1.65
CA SER A 18 -10.33 -4.15 -3.11
C SER A 18 -11.75 -4.19 -3.69
N ILE A 19 -12.64 -5.03 -3.15
CA ILE A 19 -14.06 -5.06 -3.56
C ILE A 19 -14.74 -3.71 -3.30
N SER A 20 -14.52 -3.12 -2.12
CA SER A 20 -15.09 -1.81 -1.77
C SER A 20 -14.64 -0.73 -2.77
N SER A 21 -13.33 -0.64 -3.01
CA SER A 21 -12.73 0.34 -3.92
C SER A 21 -13.20 0.14 -5.37
N GLY A 22 -13.11 -1.08 -5.88
CA GLY A 22 -13.53 -1.43 -7.24
C GLY A 22 -15.00 -1.16 -7.51
N THR A 23 -15.87 -1.40 -6.52
CA THR A 23 -17.30 -1.09 -6.64
C THR A 23 -17.54 0.41 -6.81
N GLN A 24 -16.80 1.27 -6.08
CA GLN A 24 -16.92 2.72 -6.25
C GLN A 24 -16.35 3.18 -7.59
N MET A 25 -15.23 2.60 -8.03
CA MET A 25 -14.64 2.89 -9.34
C MET A 25 -15.59 2.51 -10.48
N LEU A 26 -16.24 1.35 -10.40
CA LEU A 26 -17.24 0.91 -11.37
C LEU A 26 -18.40 1.89 -11.47
N ARG A 27 -19.00 2.26 -10.33
CA ARG A 27 -20.09 3.25 -10.28
C ARG A 27 -19.68 4.60 -10.86
N ALA A 28 -18.46 5.05 -10.57
CA ALA A 28 -17.94 6.31 -11.12
C ALA A 28 -17.76 6.25 -12.64
N ALA A 29 -17.27 5.12 -13.18
CA ALA A 29 -17.14 4.92 -14.62
C ALA A 29 -18.51 4.89 -15.31
N GLU A 30 -19.50 4.19 -14.73
CA GLU A 30 -20.88 4.17 -15.22
C GLU A 30 -21.50 5.58 -15.21
N ALA A 31 -21.37 6.31 -14.09
CA ALA A 31 -21.90 7.66 -13.95
C ALA A 31 -21.25 8.66 -14.92
N ALA A 32 -19.99 8.43 -15.30
CA ALA A 32 -19.29 9.20 -16.33
C ALA A 32 -19.69 8.82 -17.77
N GLY A 33 -20.57 7.83 -17.95
CA GLY A 33 -21.08 7.43 -19.26
C GLY A 33 -20.15 6.50 -20.04
N TYR A 34 -19.31 5.71 -19.36
CA TYR A 34 -18.54 4.63 -19.99
C TYR A 34 -19.33 3.32 -20.05
N ASP A 35 -19.02 2.45 -21.01
CA ASP A 35 -19.48 1.07 -21.01
C ASP A 35 -18.62 0.29 -20.01
N ALA A 36 -19.02 0.33 -18.74
CA ALA A 36 -18.20 -0.16 -17.65
C ALA A 36 -18.62 -1.58 -17.22
N VAL A 37 -17.64 -2.43 -16.95
CA VAL A 37 -17.87 -3.80 -16.47
C VAL A 37 -16.94 -4.11 -15.30
N GLY A 38 -17.51 -4.67 -14.24
CA GLY A 38 -16.76 -5.16 -13.09
C GLY A 38 -16.24 -6.58 -13.30
N ILE A 39 -15.00 -6.84 -12.90
CA ILE A 39 -14.40 -8.17 -12.91
C ILE A 39 -13.80 -8.46 -11.53
N ASP A 40 -14.39 -9.40 -10.80
CA ASP A 40 -13.75 -9.99 -9.63
C ASP A 40 -12.58 -10.88 -10.09
N ALA A 41 -11.37 -10.40 -9.90
CA ALA A 41 -10.16 -10.96 -10.48
C ALA A 41 -9.83 -12.32 -9.85
N GLY A 42 -9.85 -13.35 -10.69
CA GLY A 42 -9.35 -14.69 -10.38
C GLY A 42 -8.10 -15.04 -11.17
N ARG A 43 -7.61 -16.27 -11.02
CA ARG A 43 -6.49 -16.80 -11.83
C ARG A 43 -6.85 -16.90 -13.33
N ASN A 44 -8.14 -16.88 -13.66
CA ASN A 44 -8.70 -16.86 -15.00
C ASN A 44 -8.88 -15.44 -15.59
N LEU A 45 -8.36 -14.40 -14.92
CA LEU A 45 -8.44 -13.02 -15.40
C LEU A 45 -8.06 -12.83 -16.89
N PRO A 46 -7.01 -13.48 -17.45
CA PRO A 46 -6.68 -13.34 -18.87
C PRO A 46 -7.83 -13.75 -19.80
N ALA A 47 -8.57 -14.82 -19.45
CA ALA A 47 -9.71 -15.29 -20.24
C ALA A 47 -10.88 -14.30 -20.15
N GLN A 48 -11.16 -13.79 -18.95
CA GLN A 48 -12.22 -12.80 -18.74
C GLN A 48 -11.94 -11.50 -19.50
N LEU A 49 -10.70 -11.00 -19.47
CA LEU A 49 -10.30 -9.82 -20.23
C LEU A 49 -10.37 -10.05 -21.75
N SER A 50 -10.01 -11.25 -22.22
CA SER A 50 -10.11 -11.63 -23.64
C SER A 50 -11.56 -11.71 -24.14
N GLU A 51 -12.50 -12.07 -23.27
CA GLU A 51 -13.93 -12.09 -23.57
C GLU A 51 -14.52 -10.68 -23.58
N VAL A 52 -14.21 -9.89 -22.55
CA VAL A 52 -14.71 -8.52 -22.37
C VAL A 52 -14.19 -7.56 -23.43
N LYS A 53 -12.90 -7.70 -23.80
CA LYS A 53 -12.15 -6.83 -24.73
C LYS A 53 -12.27 -5.34 -24.36
N PRO A 54 -11.81 -4.95 -23.16
CA PRO A 54 -11.89 -3.55 -22.73
C PRO A 54 -10.91 -2.68 -23.51
N ASP A 55 -11.26 -1.41 -23.70
CA ASP A 55 -10.33 -0.40 -24.25
C ASP A 55 -9.31 0.06 -23.19
N VAL A 56 -9.67 -0.05 -21.90
CA VAL A 56 -8.81 0.29 -20.76
C VAL A 56 -9.26 -0.47 -19.51
N VAL A 57 -8.30 -0.80 -18.64
CA VAL A 57 -8.56 -1.38 -17.33
C VAL A 57 -8.33 -0.35 -16.22
N LEU A 58 -9.32 -0.16 -15.35
CA LEU A 58 -9.11 0.49 -14.06
C LEU A 58 -8.75 -0.58 -13.02
N ASN A 59 -7.52 -0.51 -12.51
CA ASN A 59 -7.03 -1.48 -11.52
C ASN A 59 -7.45 -1.07 -10.11
N GLY A 60 -8.47 -1.75 -9.56
CA GLY A 60 -8.93 -1.58 -8.19
C GLY A 60 -8.47 -2.70 -7.24
N LEU A 61 -7.46 -3.48 -7.62
CA LEU A 61 -6.85 -4.50 -6.77
C LEU A 61 -5.93 -3.87 -5.73
N HIS A 62 -5.88 -4.47 -4.53
CA HIS A 62 -5.02 -4.05 -3.41
C HIS A 62 -4.10 -5.20 -2.97
N GLY A 63 -2.87 -4.88 -2.63
CA GLY A 63 -1.88 -5.82 -2.13
C GLY A 63 -1.19 -6.65 -3.22
N PRO A 64 -0.55 -7.77 -2.82
CA PRO A 64 0.14 -8.67 -3.74
C PRO A 64 -0.76 -9.11 -4.90
N TRP A 65 -0.17 -9.34 -6.07
CA TRP A 65 -0.80 -9.59 -7.37
C TRP A 65 -1.48 -8.38 -8.02
N GLY A 66 -1.94 -7.40 -7.25
CA GLY A 66 -2.63 -6.19 -7.72
C GLY A 66 -1.72 -4.97 -7.85
N GLU A 67 -0.81 -4.78 -6.90
CA GLU A 67 0.03 -3.58 -6.74
C GLU A 67 1.54 -3.86 -6.90
N ASP A 68 1.93 -5.12 -7.13
CA ASP A 68 3.32 -5.59 -7.14
C ASP A 68 3.91 -5.77 -8.55
N GLY A 69 3.18 -5.33 -9.58
CA GLY A 69 3.59 -5.46 -10.97
C GLY A 69 3.12 -6.75 -11.66
N CYS A 70 2.53 -7.71 -10.94
CA CYS A 70 2.06 -8.96 -11.55
C CYS A 70 0.90 -8.76 -12.53
N VAL A 71 -0.20 -8.13 -12.10
CA VAL A 71 -1.33 -7.87 -13.00
C VAL A 71 -0.97 -6.85 -14.08
N GLN A 72 -0.12 -5.88 -13.76
CA GLN A 72 0.44 -4.93 -14.72
C GLN A 72 1.17 -5.69 -15.82
N GLY A 73 2.04 -6.65 -15.47
CA GLY A 73 2.76 -7.47 -16.45
C GLY A 73 1.84 -8.29 -17.33
N LEU A 74 0.72 -8.81 -16.79
CA LEU A 74 -0.31 -9.45 -17.61
C LEU A 74 -0.91 -8.45 -18.61
N LEU A 75 -1.28 -7.25 -18.16
CA LEU A 75 -1.89 -6.22 -18.99
C LEU A 75 -0.95 -5.71 -20.08
N GLU A 76 0.36 -5.60 -19.81
CA GLU A 76 1.40 -5.33 -20.82
C GLU A 76 1.44 -6.42 -21.90
N ILE A 77 1.44 -7.70 -21.51
CA ILE A 77 1.46 -8.82 -22.48
C ILE A 77 0.19 -8.86 -23.33
N MET A 78 -0.95 -8.50 -22.74
CA MET A 78 -2.24 -8.44 -23.44
C MET A 78 -2.42 -7.15 -24.25
N ASP A 79 -1.47 -6.20 -24.18
CA ASP A 79 -1.55 -4.89 -24.82
C ASP A 79 -2.84 -4.12 -24.47
N ILE A 80 -3.21 -4.15 -23.19
CA ILE A 80 -4.40 -3.45 -22.67
C ILE A 80 -3.95 -2.26 -21.83
N PRO A 81 -4.29 -1.02 -22.19
CA PRO A 81 -4.00 0.16 -21.36
C PRO A 81 -4.63 0.04 -19.97
N TYR A 82 -3.95 0.54 -18.95
CA TYR A 82 -4.44 0.45 -17.57
C TYR A 82 -4.10 1.67 -16.71
N SER A 83 -4.86 1.87 -15.64
CA SER A 83 -4.64 2.94 -14.66
C SER A 83 -3.48 2.64 -13.70
N HIS A 84 -2.97 3.69 -13.05
CA HIS A 84 -1.89 3.64 -12.05
C HIS A 84 -0.49 3.39 -12.66
N SER A 85 0.41 2.82 -11.86
CA SER A 85 1.83 2.66 -12.18
C SER A 85 2.11 1.45 -13.06
N GLY A 86 3.17 1.53 -13.87
CA GLY A 86 3.66 0.40 -14.67
C GLY A 86 4.30 -0.72 -13.84
N VAL A 87 4.75 -1.79 -14.50
CA VAL A 87 5.31 -3.01 -13.86
C VAL A 87 6.42 -2.70 -12.85
N LEU A 88 7.48 -2.00 -13.29
CA LEU A 88 8.64 -1.73 -12.44
C LEU A 88 8.29 -0.85 -11.25
N ALA A 89 7.55 0.23 -11.48
CA ALA A 89 7.17 1.17 -10.44
C ALA A 89 6.30 0.48 -9.37
N SER A 90 5.34 -0.35 -9.79
CA SER A 90 4.50 -1.16 -8.90
C SER A 90 5.34 -2.14 -8.06
N ALA A 91 6.22 -2.92 -8.71
CA ALA A 91 7.09 -3.88 -8.04
C ALA A 91 8.06 -3.23 -7.04
N LEU A 92 8.59 -2.05 -7.37
CA LEU A 92 9.47 -1.29 -6.48
C LEU A 92 8.69 -0.72 -5.29
N ALA A 93 7.54 -0.10 -5.54
CA ALA A 93 6.71 0.54 -4.52
C ALA A 93 6.20 -0.46 -3.47
N MET A 94 5.85 -1.67 -3.90
CA MET A 94 5.37 -2.70 -2.97
C MET A 94 6.49 -3.24 -2.06
N ASP A 95 7.75 -3.23 -2.51
CA ASP A 95 8.91 -3.65 -1.73
C ASP A 95 9.50 -2.47 -0.94
N LYS A 96 9.23 -2.42 0.37
CA LYS A 96 9.66 -1.30 1.24
C LYS A 96 11.17 -1.08 1.26
N LEU A 97 11.96 -2.16 1.22
CA LEU A 97 13.42 -2.07 1.25
C LEU A 97 13.94 -1.48 -0.07
N LYS A 98 13.42 -1.96 -1.20
CA LYS A 98 13.81 -1.44 -2.53
C LYS A 98 13.35 -0.01 -2.73
N SER A 99 12.12 0.32 -2.33
CA SER A 99 11.60 1.69 -2.34
C SER A 99 12.53 2.64 -1.58
N LYS A 100 12.90 2.29 -0.34
CA LYS A 100 13.82 3.11 0.46
C LYS A 100 15.22 3.19 -0.14
N ALA A 101 15.73 2.14 -0.78
CA ALA A 101 17.00 2.20 -1.49
C ALA A 101 16.98 3.22 -2.64
N VAL A 102 15.87 3.27 -3.41
CA VAL A 102 15.67 4.28 -4.47
C VAL A 102 15.54 5.68 -3.87
N TYR A 103 14.78 5.84 -2.77
CA TYR A 103 14.65 7.13 -2.09
C TYR A 103 16.00 7.65 -1.57
N ARG A 104 16.81 6.79 -0.94
CA ARG A 104 18.17 7.15 -0.50
C ARG A 104 19.06 7.59 -1.65
N SER A 105 19.05 6.84 -2.76
CA SER A 105 19.89 7.17 -3.92
C SER A 105 19.47 8.49 -4.57
N ALA A 106 18.20 8.87 -4.45
CA ALA A 106 17.66 10.16 -4.86
C ALA A 106 17.86 11.29 -3.82
N GLY A 107 18.46 11.00 -2.66
CA GLY A 107 18.68 11.99 -1.59
C GLY A 107 17.43 12.34 -0.77
N LEU A 108 16.37 11.53 -0.85
CA LEU A 108 15.16 11.73 -0.04
C LEU A 108 15.39 11.23 1.40
N PRO A 109 14.84 11.95 2.40
CA PRO A 109 14.94 11.54 3.78
C PRO A 109 14.13 10.26 4.01
N VAL A 110 14.77 9.24 4.56
CA VAL A 110 14.11 8.01 4.98
C VAL A 110 14.63 7.60 6.35
N ALA A 111 13.78 7.01 7.18
CA ALA A 111 14.19 6.46 8.48
C ALA A 111 15.27 5.38 8.29
N GLU A 112 16.16 5.24 9.27
CA GLU A 112 17.16 4.17 9.27
C GLU A 112 16.47 2.81 9.33
N ASP A 113 16.89 1.88 8.48
CA ASP A 113 16.30 0.55 8.41
C ASP A 113 17.35 -0.56 8.28
N LYS A 114 16.92 -1.75 8.65
CA LYS A 114 17.69 -2.97 8.54
C LYS A 114 16.78 -4.10 8.06
N ARG A 115 17.23 -4.80 7.01
CA ARG A 115 16.66 -6.10 6.64
C ARG A 115 17.01 -7.14 7.70
N VAL A 116 16.00 -7.86 8.16
CA VAL A 116 16.16 -8.97 9.11
C VAL A 116 15.28 -10.15 8.70
N THR A 117 15.67 -11.35 9.09
CA THR A 117 14.76 -12.49 9.05
C THR A 117 13.81 -12.45 10.25
N ARG A 118 12.68 -13.16 10.15
CA ARG A 118 11.75 -13.33 11.28
C ARG A 118 12.45 -13.97 12.49
N GLU A 119 13.29 -14.98 12.25
CA GLU A 119 14.07 -15.66 13.28
C GLU A 119 15.04 -14.69 13.98
N GLU A 120 15.79 -13.89 13.22
CA GLU A 120 16.70 -12.88 13.79
C GLU A 120 15.96 -11.86 14.64
N ALA A 121 14.81 -11.39 14.14
CA ALA A 121 13.99 -10.38 14.80
C ALA A 121 13.26 -10.91 16.05
N ALA A 122 12.97 -12.21 16.12
CA ALA A 122 12.40 -12.86 17.29
C ALA A 122 13.45 -13.18 18.36
N ALA A 123 14.67 -13.56 17.94
CA ALA A 123 15.75 -13.95 18.83
C ALA A 123 16.34 -12.77 19.63
N ALA A 124 16.47 -11.59 19.01
CA ALA A 124 17.01 -10.40 19.67
C ALA A 124 16.47 -9.10 19.06
N HIS A 125 16.67 -7.99 19.76
CA HIS A 125 16.28 -6.68 19.24
C HIS A 125 17.02 -6.37 17.92
N ALA A 126 16.25 -6.20 16.85
CA ALA A 126 16.79 -5.92 15.52
C ALA A 126 17.49 -4.54 15.44
N LEU A 127 16.99 -3.57 16.21
CA LEU A 127 17.50 -2.21 16.40
C LEU A 127 17.37 -1.83 17.88
N LYS A 128 18.03 -0.74 18.30
CA LYS A 128 17.81 -0.17 19.63
C LYS A 128 16.35 0.35 19.71
N PRO A 129 15.54 -0.05 20.72
CA PRO A 129 14.21 0.53 20.90
C PRO A 129 14.24 2.06 21.08
N PRO A 130 13.23 2.80 20.57
CA PRO A 130 12.04 2.30 19.87
C PRO A 130 12.25 2.03 18.37
N TYR A 131 11.61 0.98 17.85
CA TYR A 131 11.65 0.64 16.42
C TYR A 131 10.35 -0.05 15.97
N VAL A 132 10.15 -0.16 14.67
CA VAL A 132 9.02 -0.86 14.03
C VAL A 132 9.54 -2.05 13.25
N VAL A 133 8.93 -3.22 13.40
CA VAL A 133 9.14 -4.38 12.53
C VAL A 133 7.95 -4.53 11.62
N LYS A 134 8.18 -4.73 10.32
CA LYS A 134 7.09 -4.90 9.35
C LYS A 134 7.49 -5.81 8.18
N PRO A 135 6.53 -6.53 7.59
CA PRO A 135 6.78 -7.31 6.38
C PRO A 135 7.18 -6.40 5.21
N VAL A 136 8.12 -6.87 4.40
CA VAL A 136 8.69 -6.08 3.30
C VAL A 136 7.63 -5.73 2.25
N ALA A 137 6.76 -6.68 1.90
CA ALA A 137 5.85 -6.58 0.76
C ALA A 137 4.35 -6.75 1.11
N GLU A 138 3.92 -6.33 2.29
CA GLU A 138 2.50 -6.29 2.70
C GLU A 138 1.93 -4.87 2.77
N GLY A 139 0.62 -4.75 2.54
CA GLY A 139 -0.17 -3.53 2.66
C GLY A 139 -0.95 -3.43 3.98
N SER A 140 -1.79 -2.40 4.09
CA SER A 140 -2.80 -2.22 5.16
C SER A 140 -2.34 -2.41 6.61
N SER A 141 -1.06 -2.14 6.92
CA SER A 141 -0.46 -2.31 8.25
C SER A 141 -0.47 -3.76 8.79
N PHE A 142 -0.70 -4.76 7.93
CA PHE A 142 -0.65 -6.16 8.35
C PHE A 142 0.76 -6.57 8.76
N GLY A 143 0.87 -7.21 9.94
CA GLY A 143 2.15 -7.68 10.49
C GLY A 143 3.07 -6.57 11.01
N VAL A 144 2.59 -5.33 11.10
CA VAL A 144 3.36 -4.23 11.70
C VAL A 144 3.38 -4.38 13.21
N LEU A 145 4.57 -4.37 13.80
CA LEU A 145 4.80 -4.49 15.24
C LEU A 145 5.65 -3.32 15.71
N ILE A 146 5.20 -2.60 16.73
CA ILE A 146 5.92 -1.45 17.30
C ILE A 146 6.59 -1.88 18.60
N VAL A 147 7.92 -1.80 18.64
CA VAL A 147 8.72 -2.00 19.84
C VAL A 147 8.98 -0.65 20.49
N ARG A 148 8.40 -0.46 21.68
CA ARG A 148 8.51 0.80 22.43
C ARG A 148 9.84 0.91 23.16
N GLU A 149 10.20 2.14 23.51
CA GLU A 149 11.36 2.42 24.35
C GLU A 149 11.26 1.64 25.68
N GLY A 150 12.39 1.08 26.13
CA GLY A 150 12.43 0.28 27.37
C GLY A 150 11.87 -1.14 27.26
N ALA A 151 11.49 -1.61 26.05
CA ALA A 151 11.14 -3.01 25.84
C ALA A 151 12.30 -3.94 26.23
N ASN A 152 12.00 -4.97 27.02
CA ASN A 152 13.00 -5.93 27.53
C ASN A 152 13.20 -7.15 26.60
N SER A 153 12.36 -7.31 25.59
CA SER A 153 12.42 -8.42 24.64
C SER A 153 11.82 -8.02 23.29
N PRO A 154 12.15 -8.74 22.20
CA PRO A 154 11.48 -8.57 20.91
C PRO A 154 9.99 -8.94 20.95
N PRO A 155 9.22 -8.56 19.92
CA PRO A 155 7.81 -8.93 19.80
C PRO A 155 7.64 -10.45 19.74
N LYS A 156 6.80 -11.01 20.63
CA LYS A 156 6.52 -12.46 20.68
C LYS A 156 5.65 -12.92 19.51
N GLU A 157 4.95 -11.99 18.87
CA GLU A 157 4.13 -12.21 17.70
C GLU A 157 4.95 -12.75 16.51
N LEU A 158 6.27 -12.51 16.50
CA LEU A 158 7.18 -13.04 15.48
C LEU A 158 7.36 -14.56 15.59
N ASP A 159 7.22 -15.13 16.78
CA ASP A 159 7.27 -16.59 17.03
C ASP A 159 5.90 -17.26 16.88
N ALA A 160 4.85 -16.48 16.62
CA ALA A 160 3.51 -17.02 16.57
C ALA A 160 3.32 -17.94 15.36
N ALA A 161 2.76 -19.13 15.59
CA ALA A 161 2.53 -20.12 14.54
C ALA A 161 1.57 -19.65 13.43
N ASN A 162 0.77 -18.61 13.69
CA ASN A 162 -0.15 -18.00 12.74
C ASN A 162 0.47 -16.84 11.92
N TRP A 163 1.77 -16.59 12.04
CA TRP A 163 2.46 -15.59 11.23
C TRP A 163 2.44 -15.99 9.75
N ARG A 164 1.82 -15.15 8.91
CA ARG A 164 1.54 -15.43 7.50
C ARG A 164 2.19 -14.47 6.50
N TYR A 165 3.03 -13.55 6.98
CA TYR A 165 3.53 -12.42 6.20
C TYR A 165 4.95 -12.63 5.63
N GLY A 166 5.43 -13.88 5.63
CA GLY A 166 6.76 -14.27 5.17
C GLY A 166 7.87 -14.06 6.19
N ASP A 167 9.06 -14.58 5.87
CA ASP A 167 10.20 -14.62 6.80
C ASP A 167 11.18 -13.44 6.63
N TYR A 168 10.99 -12.59 5.64
CA TYR A 168 11.82 -11.39 5.43
C TYR A 168 11.08 -10.14 5.87
N LEU A 169 11.68 -9.43 6.82
CA LEU A 169 11.12 -8.26 7.46
C LEU A 169 12.06 -7.06 7.32
N MET A 170 11.51 -5.88 7.58
CA MET A 170 12.26 -4.65 7.75
C MET A 170 12.06 -4.17 9.18
N ALA A 171 13.16 -4.02 9.91
CA ALA A 171 13.19 -3.25 11.15
C ALA A 171 13.56 -1.81 10.80
N GLU A 172 12.83 -0.84 11.30
CA GLU A 172 13.01 0.58 11.00
C GLU A 172 12.93 1.40 12.28
N GLU A 173 13.74 2.45 12.39
CA GLU A 173 13.63 3.43 13.47
C GLU A 173 12.20 3.95 13.61
N PHE A 174 11.70 4.00 14.84
CA PHE A 174 10.40 4.60 15.09
C PHE A 174 10.53 6.13 15.06
N ILE A 175 9.86 6.77 14.10
CA ILE A 175 9.81 8.23 13.99
C ILE A 175 8.59 8.75 14.74
N PRO A 176 8.73 9.41 15.91
CA PRO A 176 7.61 10.05 16.57
C PRO A 176 7.23 11.32 15.80
N GLY A 177 5.93 11.59 15.68
CA GLY A 177 5.46 12.85 15.09
C GLY A 177 4.12 12.73 14.39
N ARG A 178 3.94 13.60 13.39
CA ARG A 178 2.72 13.72 12.59
C ARG A 178 2.79 12.75 11.42
N GLU A 179 1.66 12.13 11.08
CA GLU A 179 1.53 11.25 9.91
C GLU A 179 0.89 12.02 8.76
N LEU A 180 1.63 12.15 7.66
CA LEU A 180 1.25 12.95 6.50
C LEU A 180 1.22 12.08 5.24
N THR A 181 0.29 12.36 4.34
CA THR A 181 0.22 11.73 3.01
C THR A 181 -0.11 12.77 1.94
N VAL A 182 0.38 12.56 0.71
CA VAL A 182 0.13 13.43 -0.45
C VAL A 182 -0.35 12.56 -1.60
N ALA A 183 -1.57 12.80 -2.06
CA ALA A 183 -2.07 12.17 -3.28
C ALA A 183 -1.42 12.82 -4.51
N VAL A 184 -1.01 12.00 -5.47
CA VAL A 184 -0.43 12.43 -6.74
C VAL A 184 -1.35 12.02 -7.89
N LEU A 185 -1.67 12.96 -8.78
CA LEU A 185 -2.47 12.70 -9.98
C LEU A 185 -1.70 13.20 -11.21
N GLY A 186 -1.22 12.25 -12.02
CA GLY A 186 -0.32 12.55 -13.12
C GLY A 186 1.02 13.05 -12.56
N ASP A 187 1.40 14.26 -12.95
CA ASP A 187 2.63 14.95 -12.53
C ASP A 187 2.41 15.95 -11.39
N ARG A 188 1.22 15.96 -10.76
CA ARG A 188 0.85 16.95 -9.74
C ARG A 188 0.59 16.33 -8.38
N ALA A 189 1.27 16.85 -7.36
CA ALA A 189 0.85 16.72 -5.97
C ALA A 189 -0.45 17.50 -5.73
N LEU A 190 -1.44 16.89 -5.05
CA LEU A 190 -2.76 17.48 -4.88
C LEU A 190 -2.88 18.32 -3.60
N ALA A 191 -2.71 17.69 -2.44
CA ALA A 191 -2.74 18.35 -1.15
C ALA A 191 -2.08 17.46 -0.08
N VAL A 192 -1.33 18.08 0.82
CA VAL A 192 -0.86 17.41 2.03
C VAL A 192 -2.07 17.15 2.93
N THR A 193 -2.26 15.90 3.30
CA THR A 193 -3.29 15.43 4.21
C THR A 193 -2.62 14.95 5.49
N GLU A 194 -3.04 15.47 6.63
CA GLU A 194 -2.62 14.93 7.92
C GLU A 194 -3.64 13.91 8.40
N ILE A 195 -3.13 12.76 8.83
CA ILE A 195 -3.91 11.68 9.41
C ILE A 195 -3.66 11.69 10.91
N THR A 196 -4.73 11.77 11.68
CA THR A 196 -4.72 11.66 13.13
C THR A 196 -5.61 10.52 13.57
N THR A 197 -5.23 9.81 14.63
CA THR A 197 -6.05 8.75 15.22
C THR A 197 -5.93 8.81 16.74
N LEU A 198 -6.99 8.39 17.43
CA LEU A 198 -6.97 8.19 18.89
C LEU A 198 -6.25 6.88 19.28
N ARG A 199 -5.86 6.07 18.28
CA ARG A 199 -5.08 4.85 18.47
C ARG A 199 -3.58 5.15 18.57
N ASP A 200 -2.85 4.14 19.02
CA ASP A 200 -1.40 4.16 19.17
C ASP A 200 -0.63 4.41 17.86
N TYR A 201 -1.23 4.05 16.71
CA TYR A 201 -0.71 4.28 15.35
C TYR A 201 -1.83 4.04 14.30
N TYR A 202 -1.57 4.38 13.04
CA TYR A 202 -2.51 4.20 11.92
C TYR A 202 -2.57 2.75 11.42
N ASP A 203 -3.20 1.90 12.22
CA ASP A 203 -3.44 0.49 11.94
C ASP A 203 -4.65 0.23 11.03
N PHE A 204 -4.95 -1.04 10.77
CA PHE A 204 -6.06 -1.46 9.90
C PHE A 204 -7.40 -0.90 10.36
N ASP A 205 -7.69 -0.96 11.67
CA ASP A 205 -8.99 -0.47 12.15
C ASP A 205 -9.06 1.05 12.06
N ALA A 206 -7.96 1.77 12.31
CA ALA A 206 -7.89 3.21 12.12
C ALA A 206 -8.18 3.63 10.67
N LYS A 207 -7.79 2.78 9.70
CA LYS A 207 -8.00 2.99 8.25
C LYS A 207 -9.43 2.74 7.80
N TYR A 208 -10.05 1.66 8.28
CA TYR A 208 -11.27 1.14 7.67
C TYR A 208 -12.52 1.20 8.57
N SER A 209 -12.36 1.43 9.87
CA SER A 209 -13.50 1.61 10.77
C SER A 209 -14.04 3.04 10.69
N ALA A 210 -15.36 3.19 10.74
CA ALA A 210 -16.00 4.51 10.81
C ALA A 210 -15.51 5.26 12.06
N GLY A 211 -14.92 6.44 11.86
CA GLY A 211 -14.33 7.24 12.95
C GLY A 211 -12.99 6.72 13.47
N GLY A 212 -12.34 5.78 12.79
CA GLY A 212 -11.02 5.24 13.18
C GLY A 212 -9.88 6.25 13.04
N SER A 213 -10.06 7.27 12.21
CA SER A 213 -9.11 8.35 11.96
C SER A 213 -9.83 9.65 11.61
N HIS A 214 -9.11 10.76 11.76
CA HIS A 214 -9.53 12.10 11.37
C HIS A 214 -8.50 12.68 10.41
N HIS A 215 -8.98 13.20 9.28
CA HIS A 215 -8.15 13.74 8.21
C HIS A 215 -8.28 15.26 8.13
N VAL A 216 -7.16 15.97 8.23
CA VAL A 216 -7.10 17.42 8.05
C VAL A 216 -6.58 17.71 6.64
N ILE A 217 -7.41 18.36 5.82
CA ILE A 217 -7.13 18.63 4.40
C ILE A 217 -7.51 20.08 4.05
N PRO A 218 -6.55 20.94 3.64
CA PRO A 218 -5.11 20.71 3.69
C PRO A 218 -4.60 20.62 5.13
N ALA A 219 -3.51 19.89 5.35
CA ALA A 219 -2.86 19.77 6.65
C ALA A 219 -2.43 21.14 7.21
N ASP A 220 -2.59 21.36 8.51
CA ASP A 220 -2.17 22.58 9.19
C ASP A 220 -0.65 22.54 9.46
N LEU A 221 0.13 22.96 8.46
CA LEU A 221 1.59 22.88 8.44
C LEU A 221 2.20 24.26 8.21
N PRO A 222 3.39 24.54 8.78
CA PRO A 222 4.16 25.71 8.38
C PRO A 222 4.38 25.73 6.87
N GLU A 223 4.24 26.90 6.25
CA GLU A 223 4.25 27.04 4.78
C GLU A 223 5.47 26.38 4.11
N HIS A 224 6.65 26.51 4.72
CA HIS A 224 7.87 25.90 4.17
C HIS A 224 7.80 24.37 4.12
N VAL A 225 7.14 23.72 5.10
CA VAL A 225 6.93 22.26 5.11
C VAL A 225 5.94 21.86 4.03
N THR A 226 4.83 22.60 3.91
CA THR A 226 3.85 22.36 2.84
C THR A 226 4.49 22.47 1.47
N ARG A 227 5.32 23.49 1.23
CA ARG A 227 6.04 23.66 -0.04
C ARG A 227 7.07 22.55 -0.32
N SER A 228 7.68 21.97 0.72
CA SER A 228 8.61 20.85 0.54
C SER A 228 7.89 19.53 0.22
N ALA A 229 6.62 19.38 0.58
CA ALA A 229 5.83 18.18 0.35
C ALA A 229 5.04 18.18 -0.98
N MET A 230 5.00 19.32 -1.68
CA MET A 230 4.26 19.55 -2.93
C MET A 230 5.23 19.64 -4.11
#